data_AF-A0A924B7I3-F1
#
_entry.id   AF-A0A924B7I3-F1
#
_cell.length_a   1.000
_cell.length_b   1.000
_cell.length_c   1.000
_cell.angle_alpha   90.00
_cell.angle_beta   90.00
_cell.angle_gamma   90.00
#
_symmetry.space_group_name_H-M   'P 1'
#
loop_
_entity.id
_entity.type
_entity.pdbx_description
1 polymer ?
#
loop_
_entity_poly.entity_id
_entity_poly.type
_entity_poly.pdbx_seq_one_letter_code
_entity_poly.pdbx_strand_id
1 'polypeptide(L)'
;MGNYKSVQIVAGRGGWGGPLTVTPTDDKPYIYSVTGGGIHPIAQRIADLTGGTPFDGFKSSVPFDKIAVAVIDCGGTARVGVYPMKKVLTVDIHGTSPAGPLAMFITKELFVSGVKAEQITEV
;
A
#
# COMPACT_ATOMS: atom_id res chain seq x y z
N MET A 1 -15.47 4.25 18.21
CA MET A 1 -14.08 3.97 17.82
C MET A 1 -14.06 2.67 17.05
N GLY A 2 -13.62 2.68 15.79
CA GLY A 2 -13.43 1.44 15.04
C GLY A 2 -12.37 0.57 15.71
N ASN A 3 -12.62 -0.73 15.84
CA ASN A 3 -11.61 -1.70 16.27
C ASN A 3 -10.63 -1.92 15.10
N TYR A 4 -9.76 -0.95 14.83
CA TYR A 4 -8.73 -1.11 13.82
C TYR A 4 -7.65 -2.05 14.33
N LYS A 5 -7.18 -2.91 13.44
CA LYS A 5 -6.07 -3.82 13.70
C LYS A 5 -4.87 -3.45 12.86
N SER A 6 -3.72 -3.94 13.28
CA SER A 6 -2.48 -3.77 12.54
C SER A 6 -2.25 -4.99 11.66
N VAL A 7 -1.73 -4.76 10.46
CA VAL A 7 -1.18 -5.82 9.63
C VAL A 7 0.26 -5.52 9.29
N GLN A 8 1.06 -6.57 9.23
CA GLN A 8 2.41 -6.53 8.71
C GLN A 8 2.42 -7.09 7.28
N ILE A 9 3.07 -6.36 6.39
CA ILE A 9 3.19 -6.68 4.97
C ILE A 9 4.66 -6.82 4.62
N VAL A 10 5.05 -8.00 4.14
CA VAL A 10 6.44 -8.29 3.75
C VAL A 10 6.60 -8.35 2.24
N ALA A 11 7.82 -8.12 1.75
CA ALA A 11 8.11 -8.27 0.33
C ALA A 11 7.91 -9.74 -0.09
N GLY A 12 7.21 -9.95 -1.21
CA GLY A 12 7.08 -11.29 -1.79
C GLY A 12 8.27 -11.66 -2.66
N ARG A 13 8.17 -12.80 -3.34
CA ARG A 13 9.26 -13.31 -4.18
C ARG A 13 9.64 -12.32 -5.29
N GLY A 14 10.89 -11.86 -5.30
CA GLY A 14 11.38 -10.86 -6.25
C GLY A 14 10.93 -9.43 -5.95
N GLY A 15 10.26 -9.22 -4.81
CA GLY A 15 9.94 -7.90 -4.27
C GLY A 15 11.08 -7.29 -3.48
N TRP A 16 10.91 -6.02 -3.11
CA TRP A 16 11.86 -5.21 -2.36
C TRP A 16 11.12 -4.40 -1.30
N GLY A 17 11.83 -4.04 -0.22
CA GLY A 17 11.29 -3.19 0.83
C GLY A 17 10.64 -3.95 1.98
N GLY A 18 9.89 -3.23 2.81
CA GLY A 18 9.26 -3.76 4.01
C GLY A 18 10.24 -4.28 5.08
N PRO A 19 9.69 -4.90 6.15
CA PRO A 19 8.25 -5.06 6.42
C PRO A 19 7.56 -3.72 6.66
N LEU A 20 6.34 -3.55 6.14
CA LEU A 20 5.48 -2.40 6.45
C LEU A 20 4.41 -2.80 7.46
N THR A 21 4.27 -2.00 8.51
CA THR A 21 3.14 -2.14 9.45
C THR A 21 2.09 -1.11 9.08
N VAL A 22 0.90 -1.59 8.72
CA VAL A 22 -0.25 -0.75 8.37
C VAL A 22 -1.27 -0.84 9.50
N THR A 23 -1.57 0.31 10.10
CA THR A 23 -2.59 0.45 11.14
C THR A 23 -3.51 1.60 10.74
N PRO A 24 -4.71 1.33 10.21
CA PRO A 24 -5.68 2.37 9.91
C PRO A 24 -6.13 3.10 11.18
N THR A 25 -6.54 4.33 11.02
CA THR A 25 -7.09 5.17 12.09
C THR A 25 -8.29 5.94 11.58
N ASP A 26 -9.04 6.58 12.46
CA ASP A 26 -10.16 7.45 12.04
C ASP A 26 -9.68 8.62 11.16
N ASP A 27 -8.42 9.05 11.31
CA ASP A 27 -7.80 10.05 10.43
C ASP A 27 -7.39 9.46 9.07
N LYS A 28 -6.93 8.20 9.06
CA LYS A 28 -6.47 7.47 7.87
C LYS A 28 -7.26 6.18 7.68
N PRO A 29 -8.57 6.24 7.38
CA PRO A 29 -9.37 5.03 7.32
C PRO A 29 -9.20 4.29 5.99
N TYR A 30 -8.69 4.95 4.94
CA TYR A 30 -8.78 4.42 3.58
C TYR A 30 -7.60 3.53 3.20
N ILE A 31 -7.93 2.33 2.72
CA ILE A 31 -7.03 1.40 2.03
C ILE A 31 -7.18 1.65 0.53
N TYR A 32 -6.22 2.36 -0.03
CA TYR A 32 -6.30 2.89 -1.38
C TYR A 32 -5.94 1.82 -2.40
N SER A 33 -6.76 1.62 -3.43
CA SER A 33 -6.49 0.67 -4.51
C SER A 33 -6.38 1.41 -5.84
N VAL A 34 -5.22 1.29 -6.49
CA VAL A 34 -4.92 1.91 -7.79
C VAL A 34 -4.35 0.84 -8.71
N THR A 35 -5.22 -0.08 -9.13
CA THR A 35 -4.86 -1.31 -9.88
C THR A 35 -5.62 -1.48 -11.20
N GLY A 36 -5.89 -0.37 -11.88
CA GLY A 36 -6.64 -0.37 -13.15
C GLY A 36 -8.18 -0.34 -13.00
N GLY A 37 -8.70 -0.19 -11.78
CA GLY A 37 -10.12 0.00 -11.48
C GLY A 37 -10.70 -1.08 -10.56
N GLY A 38 -11.63 -0.70 -9.69
CA GLY A 38 -12.17 -1.55 -8.64
C GLY A 38 -11.23 -1.70 -7.43
N ILE A 39 -11.66 -2.50 -6.46
CA ILE A 39 -10.85 -2.83 -5.29
C ILE A 39 -10.04 -4.11 -5.58
N HIS A 40 -8.72 -3.98 -5.61
CA HIS A 40 -7.84 -5.14 -5.75
C HIS A 40 -8.02 -6.11 -4.56
N PRO A 41 -7.95 -7.44 -4.77
CA PRO A 41 -8.03 -8.42 -3.68
C PRO A 41 -7.01 -8.16 -2.55
N ILE A 42 -5.84 -7.60 -2.87
CA ILE A 42 -4.83 -7.22 -1.87
C ILE A 42 -5.30 -6.05 -1.01
N ALA A 43 -5.90 -5.02 -1.61
CA ALA A 43 -6.46 -3.90 -0.87
C ALA A 43 -7.66 -4.35 -0.02
N GLN A 44 -8.52 -5.19 -0.59
CA GLN A 44 -9.64 -5.78 0.15
C GLN A 44 -9.15 -6.61 1.34
N ARG A 45 -8.14 -7.45 1.14
CA ARG A 45 -7.57 -8.28 2.21
C ARG A 45 -7.00 -7.44 3.36
N ILE A 46 -6.29 -6.36 3.04
CA ILE A 46 -5.78 -5.44 4.06
C ILE A 46 -6.95 -4.79 4.79
N ALA A 47 -7.97 -4.30 4.08
CA ALA A 47 -9.16 -3.72 4.68
C ALA A 47 -9.88 -4.71 5.62
N ASP A 48 -10.07 -5.95 5.19
CA ASP A 48 -10.74 -6.99 5.99
C ASP A 48 -9.99 -7.32 7.28
N LEU A 49 -8.66 -7.37 7.22
CA LEU A 49 -7.82 -7.67 8.39
C LEU A 49 -7.71 -6.47 9.34
N THR A 50 -7.56 -5.27 8.78
CA THR A 50 -7.31 -4.05 9.56
C THR A 50 -8.58 -3.34 10.03
N GLY A 51 -9.74 -3.64 9.44
CA GLY A 51 -10.97 -2.86 9.62
C GLY A 51 -10.97 -1.53 8.84
N GLY A 52 -9.99 -1.31 7.95
CA GLY A 52 -9.95 -0.13 7.07
C GLY A 52 -11.04 -0.15 6.00
N THR A 53 -11.31 1.00 5.39
CA THR A 53 -12.28 1.13 4.29
C THR A 53 -11.57 1.01 2.94
N PRO A 54 -11.87 -0.02 2.12
CA PRO A 54 -11.30 -0.13 0.79
C PRO A 54 -11.81 1.00 -0.09
N PHE A 55 -10.91 1.66 -0.81
CA PHE A 55 -11.24 2.80 -1.66
C PHE A 55 -10.62 2.67 -3.05
N ASP A 56 -11.45 2.82 -4.07
CA ASP A 56 -11.00 2.79 -5.47
C ASP A 56 -10.41 4.16 -5.84
N GLY A 57 -9.08 4.24 -5.76
CA GLY A 57 -8.30 5.42 -6.08
C GLY A 57 -8.14 5.67 -7.58
N PHE A 58 -8.61 4.76 -8.43
CA PHE A 58 -8.68 4.95 -9.87
C PHE A 58 -9.97 5.68 -10.27
N LYS A 59 -11.09 5.37 -9.60
CA LYS A 59 -12.40 6.00 -9.86
C LYS A 59 -12.56 7.36 -9.19
N SER A 60 -11.99 7.55 -8.02
CA SER A 60 -12.09 8.81 -7.25
C SER A 60 -10.78 9.11 -6.56
N SER A 61 -10.62 10.35 -6.08
CA SER A 61 -9.46 10.74 -5.29
C SER A 61 -9.80 11.19 -3.87
N VAL A 62 -8.92 10.88 -2.92
CA VAL A 62 -8.93 11.44 -1.56
C VAL A 62 -7.56 12.04 -1.22
N PRO A 63 -7.48 12.94 -0.23
CA PRO A 63 -6.21 13.49 0.23
C PRO A 63 -5.26 12.39 0.74
N PHE A 64 -3.96 12.54 0.46
CA PHE A 64 -2.93 11.57 0.88
C PHE A 64 -2.85 11.39 2.40
N ASP A 65 -3.21 12.41 3.18
CA ASP A 65 -3.26 12.38 4.64
C ASP A 65 -4.40 11.51 5.19
N LYS A 66 -5.37 11.10 4.36
CA LYS A 66 -6.48 10.19 4.71
C LYS A 66 -6.21 8.73 4.32
N ILE A 67 -5.08 8.45 3.67
CA ILE A 67 -4.72 7.12 3.19
C ILE A 67 -3.84 6.42 4.24
N ALA A 68 -4.26 5.25 4.69
CA ALA A 68 -3.42 4.39 5.53
C ALA A 68 -2.34 3.69 4.70
N VAL A 69 -2.73 3.13 3.57
CA VAL A 69 -1.82 2.45 2.63
C VAL A 69 -2.37 2.53 1.21
N ALA A 70 -1.49 2.64 0.23
CA ALA A 70 -1.81 2.60 -1.19
C ALA A 70 -1.31 1.30 -1.82
N VAL A 71 -2.24 0.53 -2.36
CA VAL A 71 -2.00 -0.69 -3.14
C VAL A 71 -2.00 -0.33 -4.62
N ILE A 72 -0.88 -0.56 -5.29
CA ILE A 72 -0.67 -0.19 -6.70
C ILE A 72 -0.26 -1.40 -7.55
N ASP A 73 -0.40 -1.27 -8.87
CA ASP A 73 0.00 -2.26 -9.87
C ASP A 73 1.05 -1.71 -10.85
N CYS A 74 2.11 -1.09 -10.34
CA CYS A 74 3.01 -0.31 -11.18
C CYS A 74 4.36 -1.00 -11.40
N GLY A 75 4.50 -1.74 -12.50
CA GLY A 75 5.81 -2.29 -12.93
C GLY A 75 6.87 -1.24 -13.35
N GLY A 76 6.63 0.05 -13.13
CA GLY A 76 7.51 1.16 -13.50
C GLY A 76 7.72 2.15 -12.36
N THR A 77 8.52 3.18 -12.55
CA THR A 77 9.08 3.99 -11.44
C THR A 77 8.19 5.14 -10.94
N ALA A 78 7.13 5.51 -11.67
CA ALA A 78 6.35 6.71 -11.38
C ALA A 78 5.47 6.58 -10.12
N ARG A 79 4.46 5.68 -10.13
CA ARG A 79 3.54 5.51 -8.99
C ARG A 79 4.25 4.95 -7.75
N VAL A 80 5.26 4.10 -7.99
CA VAL A 80 6.14 3.54 -6.95
C VAL A 80 6.84 4.63 -6.14
N GLY A 81 7.17 5.79 -6.75
CA GLY A 81 7.86 6.89 -6.06
C GLY A 81 6.95 7.99 -5.50
N VAL A 82 5.78 8.25 -6.11
CA VAL A 82 4.92 9.39 -5.73
C VAL A 82 4.29 9.21 -4.35
N TYR A 83 3.78 8.02 -4.02
CA TYR A 83 3.16 7.78 -2.71
C TYR A 83 4.17 7.80 -1.56
N PRO A 84 5.34 7.14 -1.66
CA PRO A 84 6.39 7.27 -0.64
C PRO A 84 6.89 8.72 -0.49
N MET A 85 7.02 9.48 -1.57
CA MET A 85 7.36 10.92 -1.50
C MET A 85 6.35 11.72 -0.68
N LYS A 86 5.06 11.33 -0.72
CA LYS A 86 3.99 11.92 0.11
C LYS A 86 3.86 11.27 1.49
N LYS A 87 4.80 10.42 1.89
CA LYS A 87 4.81 9.66 3.15
C LYS A 87 3.59 8.74 3.32
N VAL A 88 3.08 8.23 2.21
CA VAL A 88 2.01 7.23 2.20
C VAL A 88 2.65 5.85 2.07
N LEU A 89 2.28 4.93 2.95
CA LEU A 89 2.71 3.54 2.88
C LEU A 89 2.23 2.96 1.54
N THR A 90 3.12 2.28 0.83
CA THR A 90 2.89 1.86 -0.54
C THR A 90 3.21 0.39 -0.70
N VAL A 91 2.24 -0.35 -1.23
CA VAL A 91 2.30 -1.77 -1.49
C VAL A 91 2.15 -1.97 -2.99
N ASP A 92 3.17 -2.53 -3.65
CA ASP A 92 3.09 -2.91 -5.04
C ASP A 92 2.89 -4.43 -5.17
N ILE A 93 1.95 -4.83 -6.01
CA ILE A 93 1.72 -6.24 -6.34
C ILE A 93 2.79 -6.77 -7.30
N HIS A 94 3.43 -5.90 -8.08
CA HIS A 94 4.56 -6.26 -8.92
C HIS A 94 5.87 -6.24 -8.14
N GLY A 95 6.74 -7.21 -8.40
CA GLY A 95 8.09 -7.25 -7.84
C GLY A 95 8.96 -6.18 -8.50
N THR A 96 9.13 -5.04 -7.84
CA THR A 96 9.92 -3.92 -8.34
C THR A 96 10.90 -3.42 -7.30
N SER A 97 12.05 -2.93 -7.76
CA SER A 97 13.07 -2.31 -6.92
C SER A 97 13.16 -0.80 -7.21
N PRO A 98 13.64 0.00 -6.24
CA PRO A 98 13.81 1.44 -6.43
C PRO A 98 14.60 1.76 -7.69
N ALA A 99 14.02 2.56 -8.59
CA ALA A 99 14.66 3.02 -9.81
C ALA A 99 14.10 4.39 -10.23
N GLY A 100 14.84 5.10 -11.09
CA GLY A 100 14.43 6.41 -11.62
C GLY A 100 14.62 7.58 -10.63
N PRO A 101 14.14 8.78 -10.99
CA PRO A 101 14.42 10.02 -10.25
C PRO A 101 13.79 10.07 -8.85
N LEU A 102 12.78 9.24 -8.59
CA LEU A 102 12.10 9.16 -7.30
C LEU A 102 12.64 8.06 -6.38
N ALA A 103 13.70 7.33 -6.79
CA ALA A 103 14.26 6.21 -6.03
C ALA A 103 14.65 6.58 -4.59
N MET A 104 15.10 7.82 -4.37
CA MET A 104 15.46 8.35 -3.05
C MET A 104 14.29 8.39 -2.05
N PHE A 105 13.04 8.40 -2.53
CA PHE A 105 11.84 8.36 -1.68
C PHE A 105 11.31 6.95 -1.45
N ILE A 106 11.72 5.99 -2.27
CA ILE A 106 11.31 4.58 -2.18
C ILE A 106 12.16 3.91 -1.09
N THR A 107 11.83 4.17 0.17
CA THR A 107 12.52 3.59 1.33
C THR A 107 11.81 2.32 1.82
N LYS A 108 12.54 1.45 2.51
CA LYS A 108 11.98 0.21 3.07
C LYS A 108 10.86 0.46 4.09
N GLU A 109 10.84 1.65 4.69
CA GLU A 109 9.86 2.08 5.69
C GLU A 109 8.53 2.55 5.08
N LEU A 110 8.54 2.91 3.79
CA LEU A 110 7.37 3.45 3.10
C LEU A 110 6.91 2.59 1.93
N PHE A 111 7.74 1.64 1.48
CA PHE A 111 7.48 0.86 0.29
C PHE A 111 7.79 -0.62 0.47
N VAL A 112 6.90 -1.46 -0.06
CA VAL A 112 7.07 -2.91 -0.21
C VAL A 112 6.50 -3.36 -1.54
N SER A 113 7.15 -4.31 -2.20
CA SER A 113 6.73 -4.79 -3.51
C SER A 113 6.67 -6.31 -3.63
N GLY A 114 6.12 -6.78 -4.75
CA GLY A 114 5.90 -8.20 -5.02
C GLY A 114 4.88 -8.84 -4.07
N VAL A 115 4.01 -8.04 -3.46
CA VAL A 115 3.13 -8.50 -2.39
C VAL A 115 1.97 -9.31 -2.97
N LYS A 116 1.78 -10.49 -2.40
CA LYS A 116 0.60 -11.34 -2.62
C LYS A 116 -0.08 -11.61 -1.28
N ALA A 117 -1.24 -12.27 -1.33
CA ALA A 117 -2.08 -12.51 -0.16
C ALA A 117 -1.34 -13.23 0.98
N GLU A 118 -0.34 -14.08 0.69
CA GLU A 118 0.39 -14.83 1.72
C GLU A 118 1.36 -13.96 2.55
N GLN A 119 1.63 -12.73 2.11
CA GLN A 119 2.61 -11.83 2.70
C GLN A 119 1.97 -10.80 3.63
N ILE A 120 0.66 -10.92 3.86
CA ILE A 120 -0.14 -10.00 4.67
C ILE A 120 -0.62 -10.76 5.89
N THR A 121 -0.10 -10.41 7.05
CA THR A 121 -0.40 -11.07 8.32
C THR A 121 -0.89 -10.06 9.35
N GLU A 122 -1.89 -10.43 10.13
CA GLU A 122 -2.34 -9.64 11.29
C GLU A 122 -1.26 -9.68 12.38
N VAL A 123 -1.04 -8.54 13.07
CA VAL A 123 -0.06 -8.40 14.16
C VAL A 123 -0.68 -7.73 15.39
#